data_AF-A0A9D7TZG5-F1
#
_entry.id   AF-A0A9D7TZG5-F1
#
_cell.length_a   1.000
_cell.length_b   1.000
_cell.length_c   1.000
_cell.angle_alpha   90.00
_cell.angle_beta   90.00
_cell.angle_gamma   90.00
#
_symmetry.space_group_name_H-M   'P 1'
#
loop_
_entity.id
_entity.type
_entity.pdbx_description
1 polymer ?
#
loop_
_entity_poly.entity_id
_entity_poly.type
_entity_poly.pdbx_seq_one_letter_code
_entity_poly.pdbx_strand_id
1 'polypeptide(L)'
;MQLSLVDEVPEFSKKYFLDVYAEALYDLKSDKMKLKTINGQQVPENLKVSIPSRFIKNFPEGTIYKVDTKLVNKRGKKPYFIAVKGKEVERAIEYFDYNLKVQYGFDYTFRK
;
A
#
# COMPACT_ATOMS: atom_id res chain seq x y z
N MET A 1 24.87 5.79 35.39
CA MET A 1 24.23 6.10 34.09
C MET A 1 23.90 4.78 33.43
N GLN A 2 22.62 4.49 33.18
CA GLN A 2 22.22 3.32 32.39
C GLN A 2 21.19 3.81 31.35
N LEU A 3 21.66 3.90 30.11
CA LEU A 3 20.90 4.29 28.94
C LEU A 3 19.93 3.15 28.61
N SER A 4 18.67 3.29 28.99
CA SER A 4 17.62 2.41 28.48
C SER A 4 17.43 2.70 26.99
N LEU A 5 17.64 1.67 26.18
CA LEU A 5 17.42 1.60 24.73
C LEU A 5 16.18 2.38 24.33
N VAL A 6 16.37 3.62 23.90
CA VAL A 6 15.46 4.25 22.95
C VAL A 6 15.63 3.41 21.69
N ASP A 7 14.57 2.73 21.25
CA ASP A 7 14.56 2.03 19.96
C ASP A 7 15.13 2.99 18.90
N GLU A 8 16.35 2.74 18.44
CA GLU A 8 17.12 3.69 17.63
C GLU A 8 16.48 3.95 16.25
N VAL A 9 15.42 3.21 15.91
CA VAL A 9 14.62 3.39 14.70
C VAL A 9 13.15 3.03 14.99
N PRO A 10 12.29 4.00 15.34
CA PRO A 10 10.87 3.77 15.60
C PRO A 10 10.12 3.10 14.43
N GLU A 11 10.63 3.22 13.20
CA GLU A 11 10.06 2.55 12.03
C GLU A 11 10.11 1.02 12.13
N PHE A 12 11.02 0.44 12.93
CA PHE A 12 11.14 -1.01 13.11
C PHE A 12 10.34 -1.57 14.30
N SER A 13 9.95 -0.75 15.27
CA SER A 13 9.10 -1.18 16.39
C SER A 13 7.60 -1.05 16.09
N LYS A 14 7.23 -0.13 15.18
CA LYS A 14 5.85 0.04 14.72
C LYS A 14 5.39 -1.19 13.94
N LYS A 15 4.40 -1.89 14.50
CA LYS A 15 3.73 -3.03 13.84
C LYS A 15 2.54 -2.62 12.99
N TYR A 16 1.98 -1.43 13.21
CA TYR A 16 0.81 -0.93 12.50
C TYR A 16 1.12 0.43 11.89
N PHE A 17 0.64 0.64 10.68
CA PHE A 17 0.82 1.86 9.90
C PHE A 17 -0.54 2.23 9.33
N LEU A 18 -0.99 3.43 9.63
CA LEU A 18 -2.24 3.96 9.12
C LEU A 18 -1.98 4.73 7.83
N ASP A 19 -3.02 4.90 7.01
CA ASP A 19 -2.98 5.77 5.84
C ASP A 19 -1.85 5.44 4.85
N VAL A 20 -1.54 4.15 4.68
CA VAL A 20 -0.48 3.72 3.77
C VAL A 20 -0.98 3.74 2.33
N TYR A 21 -0.28 4.45 1.47
CA TYR A 21 -0.54 4.45 0.04
C TYR A 21 0.13 3.24 -0.63
N ALA A 22 -0.65 2.51 -1.41
CA ALA A 22 -0.17 1.35 -2.15
C ALA A 22 -0.73 1.33 -3.57
N GLU A 23 0.14 1.07 -4.53
CA GLU A 23 -0.18 0.94 -5.94
C GLU A 23 -0.61 -0.49 -6.27
N ALA A 24 -1.63 -0.60 -7.12
CA ALA A 24 -2.09 -1.85 -7.69
C ALA A 24 -1.19 -2.29 -8.84
N LEU A 25 -0.65 -3.50 -8.76
CA LEU A 25 0.21 -4.09 -9.77
C LEU A 25 -0.37 -5.43 -10.22
N TYR A 26 -0.37 -5.66 -11.54
CA TYR A 26 -0.82 -6.93 -12.10
C TYR A 26 0.32 -7.96 -12.03
N ASP A 27 0.15 -9.00 -11.21
CA ASP A 27 1.15 -10.08 -11.16
C ASP A 27 0.81 -11.18 -12.17
N LEU A 28 1.49 -11.13 -13.32
CA LEU A 28 1.40 -12.10 -14.41
C LEU A 28 1.57 -13.56 -13.95
N LYS A 29 2.40 -13.82 -12.93
CA LYS A 29 2.66 -15.19 -12.48
C LYS A 29 1.47 -15.80 -11.74
N SER A 30 0.67 -14.95 -11.08
CA SER A 30 -0.47 -15.39 -10.28
C SER A 30 -1.81 -14.99 -10.87
N ASP A 31 -1.80 -14.33 -12.03
CA ASP A 31 -2.96 -13.82 -12.76
C ASP A 31 -3.91 -12.99 -11.87
N LYS A 32 -3.32 -12.17 -11.00
CA LYS A 32 -4.04 -11.46 -9.92
C LYS A 32 -3.43 -10.09 -9.65
N MET A 33 -4.30 -9.14 -9.37
CA MET A 33 -3.92 -7.84 -8.79
C MET A 33 -3.30 -8.01 -7.40
N LYS A 34 -2.25 -7.24 -7.13
CA LYS A 34 -1.57 -7.14 -5.83
C LYS A 34 -1.32 -5.67 -5.49
N LEU A 35 -1.13 -5.39 -4.21
CA LEU A 35 -0.74 -4.07 -3.74
C LEU A 35 0.74 -4.04 -3.35
N LYS A 36 1.40 -2.92 -3.64
CA LYS A 36 2.77 -2.64 -3.22
C LYS A 36 2.86 -1.20 -2.73
N THR A 37 3.52 -0.97 -1.60
CA THR A 37 3.71 0.38 -1.06
C THR A 37 4.51 1.23 -2.04
N ILE A 38 4.05 2.46 -2.28
CA ILE A 38 4.76 3.45 -3.09
C ILE A 38 5.86 4.14 -2.27
N ASN A 39 6.86 4.69 -2.96
CA ASN A 39 7.99 5.38 -2.33
C ASN A 39 7.58 6.77 -1.80
N GLY A 40 8.43 7.37 -0.95
CA GLY A 40 8.26 8.74 -0.45
C GLY A 40 7.32 8.86 0.75
N GLN A 41 6.96 7.74 1.37
CA GLN A 41 6.14 7.69 2.58
C GLN A 41 7.00 7.34 3.80
N GLN A 42 6.56 7.71 5.01
CA GLN A 42 7.22 7.31 6.26
C GLN A 42 6.87 5.87 6.68
N VAL A 43 6.94 4.93 5.72
CA VAL A 43 6.71 3.50 5.93
C VAL A 43 7.74 2.70 5.12
N PRO A 44 8.05 1.45 5.51
CA PRO A 44 8.85 0.55 4.70
C PRO A 44 8.41 0.49 3.23
N GLU A 45 9.29 0.96 2.34
CA GLU A 45 9.02 1.05 0.92
C GLU A 45 9.12 -0.31 0.22
N ASN A 46 8.53 -0.39 -0.96
CA ASN A 46 8.57 -1.57 -1.83
C ASN A 46 8.07 -2.89 -1.20
N LEU A 47 7.30 -2.82 -0.11
CA LEU A 47 6.71 -4.00 0.52
C LEU A 47 5.38 -4.36 -0.14
N LYS A 48 5.16 -5.68 -0.28
CA LYS A 48 3.86 -6.21 -0.71
C LYS A 48 2.84 -5.99 0.39
N VAL A 49 1.64 -5.57 0.02
CA VAL A 49 0.48 -5.52 0.90
C VAL A 49 -0.44 -6.69 0.56
N SER A 50 -0.60 -7.61 1.51
CA SER A 50 -1.49 -8.75 1.40
C SER A 50 -2.93 -8.29 1.61
N ILE A 51 -3.75 -8.51 0.59
CA ILE A 51 -5.18 -8.21 0.57
C ILE A 51 -5.90 -9.18 -0.38
N PRO A 52 -7.16 -9.59 -0.12
CA PRO A 52 -7.94 -10.34 -1.08
C PRO A 52 -8.17 -9.55 -2.38
N SER A 53 -7.83 -10.14 -3.53
CA SER A 53 -7.87 -9.46 -4.84
C SER A 53 -9.25 -8.89 -5.21
N ARG A 54 -10.34 -9.46 -4.69
CA ARG A 54 -11.72 -8.97 -4.91
C ARG A 54 -11.92 -7.50 -4.55
N PHE A 55 -11.11 -6.94 -3.66
CA PHE A 55 -11.21 -5.53 -3.23
C PHE A 55 -10.45 -4.56 -4.14
N ILE A 56 -9.52 -5.07 -4.95
CA ILE A 56 -8.63 -4.24 -5.79
C ILE A 56 -8.74 -4.57 -7.29
N LYS A 57 -9.54 -5.57 -7.66
CA LYS A 57 -9.69 -6.01 -9.05
C LYS A 57 -10.60 -5.13 -9.90
N ASN A 58 -11.37 -4.22 -9.28
CA ASN A 58 -12.37 -3.41 -9.97
C ASN A 58 -11.76 -2.18 -10.66
N PHE A 59 -10.50 -1.86 -10.35
CA PHE A 59 -9.77 -0.74 -10.94
C PHE A 59 -8.50 -1.23 -11.61
N PRO A 60 -8.02 -0.54 -12.64
CA PRO A 60 -6.86 -0.98 -13.42
C PRO A 60 -5.56 -0.95 -12.61
N GLU A 61 -4.55 -1.62 -13.16
CA GLU A 61 -3.16 -1.49 -12.73
C GLU A 61 -2.73 -0.01 -12.68
N GLY A 62 -1.89 0.33 -11.71
CA GLY A 62 -1.47 1.69 -11.39
C GLY A 62 -2.38 2.40 -10.38
N THR A 63 -3.59 1.90 -10.10
CA THR A 63 -4.50 2.56 -9.14
C THR A 63 -3.88 2.62 -7.75
N ILE A 64 -3.86 3.81 -7.13
CA ILE A 64 -3.35 4.03 -5.78
C ILE A 64 -4.49 3.94 -4.77
N TYR A 65 -4.31 3.07 -3.79
CA TYR A 65 -5.23 2.85 -2.67
C TYR A 65 -4.65 3.40 -1.39
N LYS A 66 -5.53 3.77 -0.45
CA LYS A 66 -5.17 4.14 0.92
C LYS A 66 -5.60 3.02 1.85
N VAL A 67 -4.65 2.46 2.60
CA VAL A 67 -4.88 1.24 3.39
C VAL A 67 -4.19 1.29 4.74
N ASP A 68 -4.89 0.90 5.79
CA ASP A 68 -4.28 0.60 7.07
C ASP A 68 -3.60 -0.77 7.03
N THR A 69 -2.37 -0.84 7.50
CA THR A 69 -1.55 -2.03 7.39
C THR A 69 -0.91 -2.45 8.70
N LYS A 70 -0.59 -3.75 8.78
CA LYS A 70 0.24 -4.33 9.82
C LYS A 70 1.49 -4.95 9.21
N LEU A 71 2.67 -4.58 9.71
CA LEU A 71 3.94 -5.17 9.30
C LEU A 71 4.07 -6.59 9.85
N VAL A 72 4.29 -7.53 8.95
CA VAL A 72 4.61 -8.92 9.29
C VAL A 72 6.07 -9.17 8.95
N ASN A 73 6.89 -9.24 10.01
CA ASN A 73 8.29 -9.61 9.91
C ASN A 73 8.50 -10.97 10.60
N LYS A 74 8.70 -12.03 9.82
CA LYS A 74 8.97 -13.39 10.32
C LYS A 74 10.43 -13.72 10.02
N ARG A 75 11.14 -14.28 11.00
CA ARG A 75 12.55 -14.68 10.87
C ARG A 75 12.75 -15.56 9.62
N GLY A 76 13.68 -15.17 8.75
CA GLY A 76 13.99 -15.90 7.51
C GLY A 76 13.02 -15.69 6.34
N LYS A 77 12.01 -14.79 6.45
CA LYS A 77 11.10 -14.43 5.36
C LYS A 77 11.20 -12.95 5.04
N LYS A 78 10.95 -12.58 3.77
CA LYS A 78 10.84 -11.17 3.38
C LYS A 78 9.65 -10.53 4.13
N PRO A 79 9.84 -9.35 4.74
CA PRO A 79 8.75 -8.64 5.40
C PRO A 79 7.66 -8.26 4.39
N TYR A 80 6.43 -8.17 4.86
CA TYR A 80 5.29 -7.74 4.06
C TYR A 80 4.23 -7.10 4.97
N PHE A 81 3.35 -6.32 4.38
CA PHE A 81 2.20 -5.75 5.05
C PHE A 81 0.98 -6.65 4.87
N ILE A 82 0.08 -6.65 5.87
CA ILE A 82 -1.28 -7.17 5.72
C ILE A 82 -2.27 -6.02 5.93
N ALA A 83 -3.25 -5.89 5.04
CA ALA A 83 -4.31 -4.89 5.20
C ALA A 83 -5.15 -5.23 6.44
N VAL A 84 -5.30 -4.29 7.37
CA VAL A 84 -6.03 -4.49 8.63
C VAL A 84 -7.53 -4.60 8.37
N LYS A 85 -8.05 -3.81 7.42
CA LYS A 85 -9.46 -3.78 7.05
C LYS A 85 -9.65 -3.97 5.55
N GLY A 86 -9.44 -5.19 5.06
CA GLY A 86 -9.49 -5.48 3.62
C GLY A 86 -10.81 -5.09 2.91
N LYS A 87 -11.94 -4.98 3.63
CA LYS A 87 -13.24 -4.57 3.06
C LYS A 87 -13.41 -3.06 2.88
N GLU A 88 -12.62 -2.26 3.59
CA GLU A 88 -12.70 -0.78 3.61
C GLU A 88 -11.59 -0.16 2.76
N VAL A 89 -11.05 -0.92 1.79
CA VAL A 89 -9.99 -0.40 0.93
C VAL A 89 -10.59 0.48 -0.14
N GLU A 90 -10.23 1.75 -0.07
CA GLU A 90 -10.69 2.79 -0.96
C GLU A 90 -9.51 3.32 -1.80
N ARG A 91 -9.84 3.86 -2.97
CA ARG A 91 -8.85 4.61 -3.75
C ARG A 91 -8.41 5.82 -2.93
N ALA A 92 -7.12 6.11 -2.94
CA ALA A 92 -6.59 7.26 -2.22
C ALA A 92 -7.15 8.55 -2.83
N ILE A 93 -7.84 9.35 -2.03
CA ILE A 93 -8.42 10.64 -2.46
C ILE A 93 -7.32 11.66 -2.74
N GLU A 94 -6.19 11.54 -2.06
CA GLU A 94 -4.97 12.32 -2.25
C GLU A 94 -4.38 12.11 -3.66
N TYR A 95 -4.72 10.99 -4.30
CA TYR A 95 -4.33 10.65 -5.67
C TYR A 95 -5.52 10.68 -6.63
N PHE A 96 -6.58 11.45 -6.33
CA PHE A 96 -7.80 11.48 -7.13
C PHE A 96 -7.54 11.76 -8.63
N ASP A 97 -6.84 12.85 -8.96
CA ASP A 97 -6.55 13.23 -10.35
C ASP A 97 -5.71 12.17 -11.07
N TYR A 98 -4.73 11.61 -10.37
CA TYR A 98 -3.89 10.54 -10.89
C TYR A 98 -4.70 9.26 -11.14
N ASN A 99 -5.51 8.85 -10.18
CA ASN A 99 -6.37 7.67 -10.28
C ASN A 99 -7.42 7.81 -11.39
N LEU A 100 -7.93 9.02 -11.64
CA LEU A 100 -8.79 9.31 -12.78
C LEU A 100 -8.04 9.10 -14.11
N LYS A 101 -6.81 9.62 -14.22
CA LYS A 101 -5.98 9.43 -15.42
C LYS A 101 -5.63 7.96 -15.65
N VAL A 102 -5.32 7.22 -14.59
CA VAL A 102 -5.09 5.77 -14.66
C VAL A 102 -6.34 5.04 -15.15
N GLN A 103 -7.53 5.47 -14.73
CA GLN A 103 -8.79 4.84 -15.11
C GLN A 103 -9.25 5.20 -16.54
N TYR A 104 -9.03 6.44 -16.98
CA TYR A 104 -9.62 6.98 -18.22
C TYR A 104 -8.61 7.34 -19.32
N GLY A 105 -7.31 7.27 -19.05
CA GLY A 105 -6.24 7.73 -19.93
C GLY A 105 -5.55 8.99 -19.41
N PHE A 106 -4.26 9.16 -19.71
CA PHE A 106 -3.48 10.31 -19.22
C PHE A 106 -3.80 11.64 -19.93
N ASP A 107 -4.53 11.58 -21.03
CA ASP A 107 -5.16 12.69 -21.75
C ASP A 107 -6.49 13.13 -21.11
N TYR A 108 -6.99 12.39 -20.13
CA TYR A 108 -8.22 12.73 -19.42
C TYR A 108 -8.13 14.08 -18.71
N THR A 109 -9.12 14.93 -18.98
CA THR A 109 -9.35 16.20 -18.29
C THR A 109 -10.70 16.16 -17.59
N PHE A 110 -10.70 16.33 -16.27
CA PHE A 110 -11.94 16.38 -15.50
C PHE A 110 -12.67 17.69 -15.82
N ARG A 111 -13.79 17.59 -16.55
CA ARG A 111 -14.67 18.74 -16.77
C ARG A 111 -15.47 18.98 -15.48
N LYS A 112 -15.21 20.13 -14.85
CA LYS A 112 -15.96 20.61 -13.66
C LYS A 112 -17.40 20.98 -14.02
#